data_AF-A0A969EV55-F1
#
_entry.id   AF-A0A969EV55-F1
#
_cell.length_a   1.000
_cell.length_b   1.000
_cell.length_c   1.000
_cell.angle_alpha   90.00
_cell.angle_beta   90.00
_cell.angle_gamma   90.00
#
_symmetry.space_group_name_H-M   'P 1'
#
loop_
_entity.id
_entity.type
_entity.pdbx_description
1 polymer ?
#
loop_
_entity_poly.entity_id
_entity_poly.type
_entity_poly.pdbx_seq_one_letter_code
_entity_poly.pdbx_strand_id
1 'polypeptide(L)'
;QAFQGVPKELEEAAQIDGCSPLGIWWNVMLPSVRPALVTLAIFVFIGAWSDFLWPLLIVNQPEMYTLPLGVSKLTGTSDADWRVIAAGSVLSIAPILAFFVVMQKYIVPSEAASGVKG
;
A
#
# COMPACT_ATOMS: atom_id res chain seq x y z
N GLN A 1 1.73 8.87 15.13
CA GLN A 1 3.19 8.70 15.31
C GLN A 1 4.00 9.24 14.12
N ALA A 2 3.67 8.92 12.85
CA ALA A 2 4.42 9.44 11.70
C ALA A 2 4.58 10.98 11.66
N PHE A 3 3.51 11.74 11.93
CA PHE A 3 3.58 13.21 11.99
C PHE A 3 4.38 13.78 13.17
N GLN A 4 4.62 13.00 14.23
CA GLN A 4 5.43 13.43 15.38
C GLN A 4 6.93 13.44 15.06
N GLY A 5 7.34 12.74 13.99
CA GLY A 5 8.71 12.74 13.50
C GLY A 5 9.05 13.97 12.63
N VAL A 6 8.08 14.82 12.33
CA VAL A 6 8.32 16.07 11.59
C VAL A 6 8.85 17.13 12.58
N PRO A 7 10.03 17.72 12.34
CA PRO A 7 10.57 18.78 13.19
C PRO A 7 9.61 19.97 13.25
N LYS A 8 9.33 20.47 14.46
CA LYS A 8 8.49 21.67 14.66
C LYS A 8 9.04 22.90 13.95
N GLU A 9 10.35 22.98 13.80
CA GLU A 9 11.05 24.06 13.09
C GLU A 9 10.56 24.22 11.64
N LEU A 10 10.22 23.13 10.95
CA LEU A 10 9.68 23.19 9.58
C LEU A 10 8.26 23.76 9.54
N GLU A 11 7.47 23.48 10.57
CA GLU A 11 6.12 24.03 10.71
C GLU A 11 6.18 25.52 11.07
N GLU A 12 7.05 25.91 12.00
CA GLU A 12 7.28 27.31 12.39
C GLU A 12 7.82 28.14 11.21
N ALA A 13 8.77 27.61 10.43
CA ALA A 13 9.26 28.26 9.21
C ALA A 13 8.14 28.50 8.19
N ALA A 14 7.29 27.49 7.94
CA ALA A 14 6.16 27.64 7.01
C ALA A 14 5.11 28.65 7.50
N GLN A 15 4.92 28.80 8.82
CA GLN A 15 4.08 29.86 9.39
C GLN A 15 4.70 31.25 9.18
N ILE A 16 6.01 31.39 9.36
CA ILE A 16 6.74 32.65 9.09
C ILE A 16 6.64 33.03 7.60
N ASP A 17 6.67 32.04 6.70
CA ASP A 17 6.45 32.21 5.25
C ASP A 17 5.00 32.53 4.87
N GLY A 18 4.09 32.64 5.86
CA GLY A 18 2.70 33.03 5.65
C GLY A 18 1.79 31.92 5.11
N CYS A 19 2.20 30.65 5.18
CA CYS A 19 1.31 29.55 4.80
C CYS A 19 0.11 29.44 5.74
N SER A 20 -1.07 29.22 5.17
CA SER A 20 -2.26 28.88 5.94
C SER A 20 -2.09 27.49 6.61
N PRO A 21 -2.82 27.20 7.70
CA PRO A 21 -2.71 25.90 8.38
C PRO A 21 -2.96 24.68 7.46
N LEU A 22 -3.90 24.80 6.52
CA LEU A 22 -4.14 23.78 5.50
C LEU A 22 -2.98 23.68 4.49
N GLY A 23 -2.36 24.81 4.14
CA GLY A 23 -1.16 24.85 3.31
C GLY A 23 0.03 24.15 3.97
N ILE A 24 0.25 24.38 5.26
CA ILE A 24 1.30 23.69 6.05
C ILE A 24 1.04 22.19 6.06
N TRP A 25 -0.19 21.77 6.30
CA TRP A 25 -0.54 20.35 6.30
C TRP A 25 -0.27 19.68 4.95
N TRP A 26 -0.70 20.29 3.85
CA TRP A 26 -0.56 19.72 2.51
C TRP A 26 0.87 19.79 1.97
N ASN A 27 1.56 20.90 2.18
CA ASN A 27 2.85 21.17 1.54
C ASN A 27 4.06 20.78 2.40
N VAL A 28 3.92 20.67 3.73
CA VAL A 28 5.02 20.36 4.64
C VAL A 28 4.79 19.03 5.34
N MET A 29 3.67 18.88 6.07
CA MET A 29 3.45 17.71 6.89
C MET A 29 3.24 16.44 6.05
N LEU A 30 2.37 16.49 5.05
CA LEU A 30 2.00 15.36 4.19
C LEU A 30 3.20 14.78 3.40
N PRO A 31 4.01 15.58 2.69
CA PRO A 31 5.19 15.05 1.99
C PRO A 31 6.26 14.54 2.95
N SER A 32 6.40 15.13 4.14
CA SER A 32 7.38 14.67 5.15
C SER A 32 7.07 13.26 5.67
N VAL A 33 5.79 12.88 5.73
CA VAL A 33 5.37 11.52 6.13
C VAL A 33 5.12 10.58 4.96
N ARG A 34 5.44 10.99 3.72
CA ARG A 34 5.22 10.19 2.51
C ARG A 34 5.79 8.77 2.59
N PRO A 35 7.00 8.51 3.12
CA PRO A 35 7.51 7.14 3.25
C PRO A 35 6.66 6.26 4.17
N ALA A 36 6.13 6.85 5.27
CA ALA A 36 5.25 6.15 6.20
C ALA A 36 3.88 5.86 5.56
N LEU A 37 3.33 6.81 4.80
CA LEU A 37 2.07 6.60 4.05
C LEU A 37 2.20 5.51 2.99
N VAL A 38 3.32 5.45 2.29
CA VAL A 38 3.59 4.41 1.29
C VAL A 38 3.66 3.04 1.95
N THR A 39 4.35 2.94 3.09
CA THR A 39 4.43 1.71 3.86
C THR A 39 3.05 1.24 4.30
N LEU A 40 2.22 2.15 4.83
CA LEU A 40 0.83 1.86 5.19
C LEU A 40 0.03 1.40 3.96
N ALA A 41 0.15 2.08 2.82
CA ALA A 41 -0.55 1.73 1.59
C ALA A 41 -0.19 0.32 1.10
N ILE A 42 1.08 -0.09 1.22
CA ILE A 42 1.52 -1.46 0.92
C ILE A 42 0.82 -2.47 1.83
N PHE A 43 0.84 -2.25 3.14
CA PHE A 43 0.19 -3.19 4.07
C PHE A 43 -1.31 -3.29 3.83
N VAL A 44 -1.98 -2.16 3.62
CA VAL A 44 -3.41 -2.13 3.31
C VAL A 44 -3.71 -2.85 2.00
N PHE A 45 -2.91 -2.61 0.95
CA PHE A 45 -3.07 -3.27 -0.34
C PHE A 45 -2.89 -4.79 -0.23
N ILE A 46 -1.82 -5.25 0.44
CA ILE A 46 -1.56 -6.68 0.66
C ILE A 46 -2.75 -7.32 1.40
N GLY A 47 -3.24 -6.67 2.45
CA GLY A 47 -4.37 -7.16 3.24
C GLY A 47 -5.65 -7.26 2.42
N ALA A 48 -6.02 -6.19 1.72
CA ALA A 48 -7.23 -6.15 0.90
C ALA A 48 -7.17 -7.13 -0.29
N TRP A 49 -6.01 -7.27 -0.93
CA TRP A 49 -5.83 -8.16 -2.07
C TRP A 49 -5.82 -9.64 -1.67
N SER A 50 -5.23 -9.96 -0.51
CA SER A 50 -5.15 -11.32 0.02
C SER A 50 -6.43 -11.74 0.77
N ASP A 51 -7.42 -10.85 0.88
CA ASP A 51 -8.64 -11.14 1.59
C ASP A 51 -9.47 -12.19 0.85
N PHE A 52 -9.66 -13.32 1.52
CA PHE A 52 -10.37 -14.48 1.00
C PHE A 52 -11.74 -14.65 1.65
N LEU A 53 -11.85 -14.37 2.95
CA LEU A 53 -13.07 -14.66 3.71
C LEU A 53 -14.21 -13.72 3.33
N TRP A 54 -13.93 -12.43 3.16
CA TRP A 54 -14.97 -11.46 2.81
C TRP A 54 -15.59 -11.73 1.42
N PRO A 55 -14.80 -11.93 0.34
CA PRO A 55 -15.36 -12.32 -0.95
C PRO A 55 -16.09 -13.66 -0.92
N LEU A 56 -15.57 -14.66 -0.19
CA LEU A 56 -16.21 -15.97 -0.08
C LEU A 56 -17.63 -15.88 0.50
N LEU A 57 -17.86 -14.97 1.45
CA LEU A 57 -19.16 -14.80 2.11
C LEU A 57 -20.16 -13.99 1.28
N ILE A 58 -19.70 -13.00 0.52
CA ILE A 58 -20.58 -12.02 -0.15
C ILE A 58 -20.77 -12.35 -1.63
N VAL A 59 -19.75 -12.90 -2.28
CA VAL A 59 -19.76 -13.12 -3.71
C VAL A 59 -20.39 -14.47 -4.04
N ASN A 60 -21.54 -14.42 -4.69
CA ASN A 60 -22.28 -15.60 -5.12
C ASN A 60 -22.10 -15.94 -6.61
N GLN A 61 -21.59 -15.01 -7.42
CA GLN A 61 -21.46 -15.17 -8.87
C GLN A 61 -19.98 -15.40 -9.28
N PRO A 62 -19.69 -16.41 -10.13
CA PRO A 62 -18.32 -16.73 -10.54
C PRO A 62 -17.56 -15.58 -11.22
N GLU A 63 -18.28 -14.72 -11.94
CA GLU A 63 -17.73 -13.56 -12.66
C GLU A 63 -17.15 -12.49 -11.72
N MET A 64 -17.55 -12.52 -10.45
CA MET A 64 -17.15 -11.56 -9.42
C MET A 64 -16.09 -12.14 -8.48
N TYR A 65 -15.58 -13.34 -8.75
CA TYR A 65 -14.57 -13.96 -7.92
C TYR A 65 -13.26 -13.17 -7.96
N THR A 66 -12.73 -12.88 -6.78
CA THR A 66 -11.36 -12.41 -6.64
C THR A 66 -10.40 -13.52 -7.07
N LEU A 67 -9.20 -13.15 -7.52
CA LEU A 67 -8.16 -14.12 -7.92
C LEU A 67 -7.90 -15.19 -6.83
N PRO A 68 -7.72 -14.83 -5.54
CA PRO A 68 -7.57 -15.82 -4.48
C PRO A 68 -8.78 -16.76 -4.33
N LEU A 69 -10.00 -16.22 -4.42
CA LEU A 69 -11.24 -17.01 -4.33
C LEU A 69 -11.37 -17.97 -5.52
N GLY A 70 -11.11 -17.50 -6.73
CA GLY A 70 -11.15 -18.31 -7.95
C GLY A 70 -10.16 -19.47 -7.92
N VAL A 71 -8.92 -19.23 -7.49
CA VAL A 71 -7.90 -20.28 -7.34
C VAL A 71 -8.33 -21.34 -6.33
N SER A 72 -8.95 -20.95 -5.21
CA SER A 72 -9.48 -21.90 -4.22
C SER A 72 -10.67 -22.73 -4.74
N LYS A 73 -11.39 -22.29 -5.77
CA LYS A 73 -12.48 -23.11 -6.36
C LYS A 73 -11.93 -24.20 -7.27
N LEU A 74 -10.75 -24.00 -7.86
CA LEU A 74 -10.08 -25.00 -8.70
C LEU A 74 -9.62 -26.22 -7.90
N THR A 75 -9.19 -26.03 -6.64
CA THR A 75 -8.77 -27.13 -5.75
C THR A 75 -9.92 -28.03 -5.28
N GLY A 76 -11.17 -27.54 -5.33
CA GLY A 76 -12.35 -28.27 -4.88
C GLY A 76 -13.00 -29.18 -5.94
N THR A 77 -12.43 -29.25 -7.15
CA THR A 77 -12.94 -30.10 -8.24
C THR A 77 -12.32 -31.49 -8.21
N SER A 78 -13.08 -32.54 -8.55
CA SER A 78 -12.64 -33.94 -8.46
C SER A 78 -11.46 -34.29 -9.38
N ASP A 79 -11.22 -33.49 -10.43
CA ASP A 79 -10.07 -33.55 -11.35
C ASP A 79 -9.20 -32.29 -11.22
N ALA A 80 -8.80 -31.95 -9.99
CA ALA A 80 -7.98 -30.76 -9.74
C ALA A 80 -6.61 -30.83 -10.45
N ASP A 81 -6.45 -30.08 -11.55
CA ASP A 81 -5.15 -29.92 -12.22
C ASP A 81 -4.24 -29.02 -11.38
N TRP A 82 -3.31 -29.64 -10.67
CA TRP A 82 -2.36 -28.96 -9.79
C TRP A 82 -1.47 -27.95 -10.54
N ARG A 83 -1.27 -28.13 -11.86
CA ARG A 83 -0.52 -27.18 -12.68
C ARG A 83 -1.28 -25.86 -12.80
N VAL A 84 -2.60 -25.92 -12.98
CA VAL A 84 -3.45 -24.73 -13.12
C VAL A 84 -3.57 -24.02 -11.77
N ILE A 85 -3.72 -24.77 -10.68
CA ILE A 85 -3.77 -24.21 -9.31
C ILE A 85 -2.45 -23.49 -8.96
N ALA A 86 -1.31 -24.10 -9.25
CA ALA A 86 0.00 -23.50 -9.02
C ALA A 86 0.19 -22.24 -9.88
N ALA A 87 -0.17 -22.28 -11.17
CA ALA A 87 -0.11 -21.11 -12.05
C ALA A 87 -1.01 -19.96 -11.55
N GLY A 88 -2.23 -20.27 -11.11
CA GLY A 88 -3.15 -19.30 -10.52
C GLY A 88 -2.63 -18.68 -9.22
N SER A 89 -1.98 -19.49 -8.38
CA SER A 89 -1.33 -19.03 -7.13
C SER A 89 -0.15 -18.10 -7.41
N VAL A 90 0.66 -18.37 -8.43
CA VAL A 90 1.75 -17.46 -8.82
C VAL A 90 1.17 -16.15 -9.38
N LEU A 91 0.13 -16.23 -10.20
CA LEU A 91 -0.53 -15.07 -10.77
C LEU A 91 -1.22 -14.20 -9.70
N SER A 92 -1.73 -14.78 -8.62
CA SER A 92 -2.35 -14.01 -7.53
C SER A 92 -1.32 -13.20 -6.73
N ILE A 93 -0.06 -13.65 -6.66
CA ILE A 93 1.04 -12.94 -5.99
C ILE A 93 1.63 -11.83 -6.87
N ALA A 94 1.61 -11.98 -8.19
CA ALA A 94 2.24 -11.05 -9.12
C ALA A 94 1.81 -9.57 -8.96
N PRO A 95 0.52 -9.22 -8.76
CA PRO A 95 0.08 -7.85 -8.53
C PRO A 95 0.63 -7.23 -7.24
N ILE A 96 0.77 -8.02 -6.17
CA ILE A 96 1.38 -7.57 -4.92
C ILE A 96 2.84 -7.20 -5.16
N LEU A 97 3.59 -8.06 -5.84
CA LEU A 97 5.00 -7.80 -6.17
C LEU A 97 5.15 -6.58 -7.08
N ALA A 98 4.30 -6.46 -8.11
CA ALA A 98 4.31 -5.31 -9.00
C ALA A 98 4.02 -4.00 -8.24
N PHE A 99 3.01 -3.99 -7.38
CA PHE A 99 2.68 -2.84 -6.55
C PHE A 99 3.84 -2.47 -5.60
N PHE A 100 4.42 -3.47 -4.94
CA PHE A 100 5.57 -3.28 -4.05
C PHE A 100 6.76 -2.66 -4.79
N VAL A 101 7.13 -3.19 -5.96
CA VAL A 101 8.23 -2.69 -6.80
C VAL A 101 7.97 -1.26 -7.28
N VAL A 102 6.72 -0.89 -7.57
CA VAL A 102 6.38 0.50 -7.93
C VAL A 102 6.45 1.43 -6.72
N MET A 103 6.09 0.94 -5.53
CA MET A 103 6.05 1.73 -4.31
C MET A 103 7.41 1.87 -3.63
N GLN A 104 8.34 0.93 -3.81
CA GLN A 104 9.67 0.94 -3.18
C GLN A 104 10.42 2.26 -3.42
N LYS A 105 10.25 2.89 -4.59
CA LYS A 105 10.92 4.15 -4.96
C LYS A 105 10.51 5.33 -4.06
N TYR A 106 9.38 5.23 -3.36
CA TYR A 106 8.91 6.25 -2.41
C TYR A 106 9.28 5.95 -0.96
N ILE A 107 9.80 4.74 -0.69
CA ILE A 107 10.31 4.34 0.63
C ILE A 107 11.78 4.75 0.76
N VAL A 108 12.53 4.75 -0.36
CA VAL A 108 13.92 5.25 -0.37
C VAL A 108 13.92 6.70 0.10
N PRO A 109 14.71 7.05 1.13
CA PRO A 109 14.79 8.42 1.63
C PRO A 109 15.23 9.36 0.50
N SER A 110 14.35 10.23 0.04
CA SER A 110 14.80 11.45 -0.65
C SER A 110 15.56 12.27 0.37
N GLU A 111 16.71 12.82 -0.01
CA GLU A 111 17.72 13.51 0.80
C GLU A 111 17.24 14.74 1.62
N ALA A 112 15.95 14.89 1.90
CA ALA A 112 15.35 15.92 2.74
C ALA A 112 15.88 15.94 4.19
N ALA A 113 16.51 14.84 4.65
CA ALA A 113 17.27 14.82 5.90
C ALA A 113 18.58 15.65 5.86
N SER A 114 19.02 16.11 4.68
CA SER A 114 20.21 16.98 4.53
C SER A 114 19.93 18.47 4.75
N GLY A 115 18.66 18.87 4.87
CA GLY A 115 18.27 20.27 5.09
C GLY A 115 18.58 20.78 6.50
N VAL A 116 18.68 19.88 7.48
CA VAL A 116 19.14 20.21 8.83
C VAL A 116 20.62 19.83 8.90
N LYS A 117 21.49 20.79 8.60
CA LYS A 117 22.88 20.74 9.06
C LYS A 117 22.88 20.82 10.59
N GLY A 118 22.92 19.66 11.24
CA GLY A 118 23.51 19.47 12.56
C GLY A 118 24.91 18.93 12.41
#